data_AF-A0A957N9L4-F1
#
_entry.id   AF-A0A957N9L4-F1
#
_cell.length_a   1.000
_cell.length_b   1.000
_cell.length_c   1.000
_cell.angle_alpha   90.00
_cell.angle_beta   90.00
_cell.angle_gamma   90.00
#
_symmetry.space_group_name_H-M   'P 1'
#
loop_
_entity.id
_entity.type
_entity.pdbx_description
1 polymer ?
#
loop_
_entity_poly.entity_id
_entity_poly.type
_entity_poly.pdbx_seq_one_letter_code
_entity_poly.pdbx_strand_id
1 'polypeptide(L)'
;PAGQFRTRFEIAGDDGLVEWDSLNDSPLRLALVGDDGQVSRRSESPLALESDPYYAELAHFLDCLENNTPCRVTAEDGLMAVKLSLAAMESLRTGMPVMVG
;
A
#
# COMPACT_ATOMS: atom_id res chain seq x y z
N PRO A 1 -13.17 -7.72 8.52
CA PRO A 1 -13.36 -7.43 9.97
C PRO A 1 -12.52 -6.20 10.36
N ALA A 2 -13.01 -5.37 11.26
CA ALA A 2 -12.24 -4.21 11.74
C ALA A 2 -10.88 -4.67 12.33
N GLY A 3 -9.79 -3.97 11.95
CA GLY A 3 -8.45 -4.18 12.50
C GLY A 3 -7.45 -4.95 11.62
N GLN A 4 -7.83 -5.45 10.44
CA GLN A 4 -6.89 -6.09 9.52
C GLN A 4 -6.51 -5.13 8.40
N PHE A 5 -5.22 -4.79 8.28
CA PHE A 5 -4.69 -4.01 7.15
C PHE A 5 -4.91 -4.80 5.85
N ARG A 6 -5.57 -4.17 4.87
CA ARG A 6 -5.92 -4.76 3.59
C ARG A 6 -5.72 -3.71 2.51
N THR A 7 -5.04 -4.11 1.44
CA THR A 7 -4.91 -3.32 0.21
C THR A 7 -5.56 -4.11 -0.91
N ARG A 8 -6.43 -3.46 -1.68
CA ARG A 8 -7.07 -4.02 -2.88
C ARG A 8 -7.01 -2.97 -3.98
N PHE A 9 -6.77 -3.40 -5.21
CA PHE A 9 -6.95 -2.54 -6.38
C PHE A 9 -7.63 -3.32 -7.51
N GLU A 10 -8.24 -2.57 -8.41
CA GLU A 10 -8.95 -3.06 -9.58
C GLU A 10 -8.64 -2.10 -10.73
N ILE A 11 -8.22 -2.65 -11.86
CA ILE A 11 -7.85 -1.91 -13.06
C ILE A 11 -8.65 -2.49 -14.22
N ALA A 12 -9.58 -1.70 -14.76
CA ALA A 12 -10.40 -2.05 -15.90
C ALA A 12 -9.97 -1.26 -17.14
N GLY A 13 -9.88 -1.94 -18.29
CA GLY A 13 -9.58 -1.35 -19.58
C GLY A 13 -10.18 -2.16 -20.72
N ASP A 14 -9.89 -1.75 -21.96
CA ASP A 14 -10.48 -2.35 -23.16
C ASP A 14 -10.12 -3.84 -23.32
N ASP A 15 -8.96 -4.25 -22.80
CA ASP A 15 -8.44 -5.62 -22.86
C ASP A 15 -8.83 -6.48 -21.63
N GLY A 16 -9.64 -5.95 -20.71
CA GLY A 16 -10.19 -6.70 -19.59
C GLY A 16 -9.95 -6.08 -18.22
N LEU A 17 -9.87 -6.96 -17.21
CA LEU A 17 -9.89 -6.61 -15.79
C LEU A 17 -8.72 -7.27 -15.05
N VAL A 18 -7.96 -6.47 -14.30
CA VAL A 18 -6.97 -6.95 -13.33
C VAL A 18 -7.48 -6.63 -11.93
N GLU A 19 -7.58 -7.66 -11.09
CA GLU A 19 -7.93 -7.53 -9.68
C GLU A 19 -6.83 -8.12 -8.81
N TRP A 20 -6.54 -7.44 -7.69
CA TRP A 20 -5.64 -7.95 -6.68
C TRP A 20 -6.11 -7.57 -5.28
N ASP A 21 -5.98 -8.50 -4.33
CA ASP A 21 -6.37 -8.33 -2.93
C ASP A 21 -5.33 -8.97 -2.02
N SER A 22 -4.75 -8.17 -1.13
CA SER A 22 -3.71 -8.62 -0.19
C SER A 22 -4.18 -9.74 0.76
N LEU A 23 -5.49 -9.95 0.90
CA LEU A 23 -6.02 -11.04 1.73
C LEU A 23 -6.17 -12.37 0.98
N ASN A 24 -6.06 -12.39 -0.35
CA ASN A 24 -6.16 -13.63 -1.13
C ASN A 24 -4.86 -14.46 -1.07
N ASP A 25 -3.73 -13.83 -0.78
CA ASP A 25 -2.39 -14.42 -0.89
C ASP A 25 -1.89 -15.12 0.39
N SER A 26 -2.61 -15.02 1.52
CA SER A 26 -2.22 -15.71 2.76
C SER A 26 -2.96 -17.06 2.88
N PRO A 27 -2.28 -18.21 2.63
CA PRO A 27 -2.88 -19.53 2.76
C PRO A 27 -3.23 -19.88 4.22
N LEU A 28 -2.59 -19.21 5.18
CA LEU A 28 -2.82 -19.38 6.61
C LEU A 28 -3.17 -18.03 7.27
N ARG A 29 -4.24 -18.01 8.06
CA ARG A 29 -4.62 -16.85 8.89
C ARG A 29 -4.63 -17.30 10.34
N LEU A 30 -3.73 -16.72 11.15
CA LEU A 30 -3.64 -17.02 12.57
C LEU A 30 -4.37 -15.94 13.39
N ALA A 31 -5.24 -16.39 14.28
CA ALA A 31 -5.81 -15.58 15.35
C ALA A 31 -5.28 -16.12 16.67
N LEU A 32 -4.31 -15.42 17.25
CA LEU A 32 -3.72 -15.79 18.54
C LEU A 32 -4.37 -14.94 19.63
N VAL A 33 -4.86 -15.58 20.68
CA VAL A 33 -5.37 -14.93 21.88
C VAL A 33 -4.20 -14.80 22.85
N GLY A 34 -3.78 -13.57 23.15
CA GLY A 34 -2.78 -13.28 24.18
C GLY A 34 -3.33 -13.49 25.58
N ASP A 35 -2.43 -13.61 26.57
CA ASP A 35 -2.79 -13.78 27.99
C ASP A 35 -3.60 -12.59 28.56
N ASP A 36 -3.53 -11.43 27.89
CA ASP A 36 -4.33 -10.23 28.17
C ASP A 36 -5.72 -10.25 27.52
N GLY A 37 -6.09 -11.35 26.85
CA GLY A 37 -7.33 -11.50 26.11
C GLY A 37 -7.35 -10.77 24.77
N GLN A 38 -6.25 -10.13 24.35
CA GLN A 38 -6.17 -9.47 23.05
C GLN A 38 -6.01 -10.49 21.92
N VAL A 39 -6.79 -10.32 20.86
CA VAL A 39 -6.69 -11.15 19.66
C VAL A 39 -5.72 -10.48 18.69
N SER A 40 -4.54 -11.06 18.51
CA SER A 40 -3.65 -10.68 17.41
C SER A 40 -4.03 -11.47 16.16
N ARG A 41 -4.41 -10.76 15.09
CA ARG A 41 -4.68 -11.34 13.78
C ARG A 41 -3.51 -11.01 12.88
N ARG A 42 -2.70 -12.01 12.55
CA ARG A 42 -1.59 -11.86 11.61
C ARG A 42 -1.99 -12.55 10.31
N SER A 43 -1.97 -11.79 9.22
CA SER A 43 -1.83 -12.39 7.89
C SER A 43 -0.35 -12.69 7.79
N GLU A 44 0.05 -13.95 7.90
CA GLU A 44 1.41 -14.32 7.51
C GLU A 44 1.43 -14.30 5.97
N SER A 45 1.71 -13.11 5.41
CA SER A 45 2.34 -12.96 4.10
C SER A 45 3.72 -13.65 4.17
N PRO A 46 4.31 -14.15 3.07
CA PRO A 46 5.36 -15.17 3.11
C PRO A 46 6.45 -14.85 4.13
N LEU A 47 6.86 -15.84 4.92
CA LEU A 47 7.90 -15.73 5.96
C LEU A 47 9.27 -15.24 5.44
N ALA A 48 9.40 -15.04 4.12
CA ALA A 48 10.57 -14.43 3.49
C ALA A 48 10.53 -12.92 3.65
N LEU A 49 11.58 -12.34 4.25
CA LEU A 49 11.77 -10.88 4.38
C LEU A 49 11.60 -10.15 3.05
N GLU A 50 11.97 -10.77 1.93
CA GLU A 50 11.88 -10.16 0.59
C GLU A 50 10.44 -10.01 0.08
N SER A 51 9.46 -10.64 0.75
CA SER A 51 8.03 -10.45 0.48
C SER A 51 7.41 -9.30 1.30
N ASP A 52 8.18 -8.68 2.20
CA ASP A 52 7.74 -7.49 2.93
C ASP A 52 7.94 -6.24 2.04
N PRO A 53 6.87 -5.49 1.71
CA PRO A 53 6.98 -4.31 0.86
C PRO A 53 7.89 -3.22 1.44
N TYR A 54 7.98 -3.08 2.77
CA TYR A 54 8.86 -2.09 3.40
C TYR A 54 10.33 -2.51 3.32
N TYR A 55 10.60 -3.81 3.41
CA TYR A 55 11.95 -4.33 3.19
C TYR A 55 12.39 -4.05 1.75
N ALA A 56 11.53 -4.37 0.77
CA ALA A 56 11.82 -4.14 -0.65
C ALA A 56 12.05 -2.65 -0.98
N GLU A 57 11.25 -1.75 -0.40
CA GLU A 57 11.41 -0.29 -0.57
C GLU A 57 12.76 0.21 -0.03
N LEU A 58 13.12 -0.17 1.20
CA LEU A 58 14.38 0.24 1.81
C LEU A 58 15.59 -0.36 1.09
N ALA A 59 15.52 -1.63 0.69
CA ALA A 59 16.56 -2.27 -0.10
C ALA A 59 16.79 -1.54 -1.43
N HIS A 60 15.70 -1.18 -2.14
CA HIS A 60 15.77 -0.41 -3.38
C HIS A 60 16.39 0.99 -3.17
N PHE A 61 16.04 1.67 -2.08
CA PHE A 61 16.61 2.98 -1.76
C PHE A 61 18.12 2.91 -1.49
N LEU A 62 18.58 1.91 -0.74
CA LEU A 62 20.01 1.69 -0.49
C LEU A 62 20.77 1.36 -1.78
N ASP A 63 20.22 0.50 -2.63
CA ASP A 63 20.80 0.16 -3.94
C ASP A 63 20.99 1.41 -4.82
N CYS A 64 19.99 2.30 -4.85
CA CYS A 64 20.08 3.56 -5.58
C CYS A 64 21.19 4.48 -5.05
N LEU A 65 21.40 4.50 -3.74
CA LEU A 65 22.44 5.29 -3.09
C LEU A 65 23.84 4.74 -3.42
N GLU A 66 24.01 3.42 -3.33
CA GLU A 66 25.28 2.74 -3.57
C GLU A 66 25.70 2.82 -5.05
N ASN A 67 24.75 2.64 -5.97
CA ASN A 67 25.00 2.63 -7.40
C ASN A 67 24.84 4.00 -8.07
N ASN A 68 24.48 5.03 -7.29
CA ASN A 68 24.20 6.38 -7.78
C ASN A 68 23.18 6.39 -8.94
N THR A 69 22.12 5.60 -8.82
CA THR A 69 21.04 5.49 -9.81
C THR A 69 19.76 6.18 -9.31
N PRO A 70 18.90 6.67 -10.22
CA PRO A 70 17.63 7.27 -9.82
C PRO A 70 16.72 6.26 -9.10
N CYS A 71 16.08 6.70 -8.01
CA CYS A 71 15.01 5.94 -7.37
C CYS A 71 13.78 5.83 -8.29
N ARG A 72 13.07 4.70 -8.22
CA ARG A 72 11.80 4.52 -8.95
C ARG A 72 10.72 5.49 -8.48
N VAL A 73 10.72 5.80 -7.18
CA VAL A 73 9.86 6.82 -6.57
C VAL A 73 10.69 8.08 -6.39
N THR A 74 10.20 9.17 -6.95
CA THR A 74 10.87 10.48 -6.99
C THR A 74 10.23 11.46 -6.00
N ALA A 75 10.89 12.61 -5.78
CA ALA A 75 10.30 13.70 -5.01
C ALA A 75 9.04 14.29 -5.68
N GLU A 76 8.97 14.26 -7.01
CA GLU A 76 7.80 14.73 -7.77
C GLU A 76 6.58 13.84 -7.52
N ASP A 77 6.78 12.52 -7.42
CA ASP A 77 5.68 11.59 -7.07
C ASP A 77 5.08 11.95 -5.71
N GLY A 78 5.93 12.27 -4.73
CA GLY A 78 5.51 12.74 -3.41
C GLY A 78 4.75 14.07 -3.46
N LEU A 79 5.24 15.03 -4.25
CA LEU A 79 4.56 16.32 -4.46
C LEU A 79 3.17 16.12 -5.06
N MET A 80 3.05 15.32 -6.12
CA MET A 80 1.78 15.05 -6.79
C MET A 80 0.80 14.30 -5.89
N ALA A 81 1.27 13.36 -5.07
CA ALA A 81 0.44 12.66 -4.08
C ALA A 81 -0.18 13.63 -3.06
N VAL A 82 0.61 14.60 -2.57
CA VAL A 82 0.11 15.63 -1.65
C VAL A 82 -0.90 16.55 -2.34
N LYS A 83 -0.61 17.03 -3.56
CA LYS A 83 -1.54 17.87 -4.32
C LYS A 83 -2.89 17.17 -4.56
N LEU A 84 -2.86 15.91 -4.98
CA LEU A 84 -4.06 15.11 -5.18
C LEU A 84 -4.86 14.95 -3.87
N SER A 85 -4.16 14.67 -2.77
CA SER A 85 -4.79 14.52 -1.45
C SER A 85 -5.50 15.82 -1.01
N LEU A 86 -4.87 16.97 -1.21
CA LEU A 86 -5.46 18.27 -0.88
C LEU A 86 -6.70 18.57 -1.74
N ALA A 87 -6.63 18.31 -3.06
CA ALA A 87 -7.78 18.47 -3.96
C ALA A 87 -8.95 17.56 -3.56
N ALA A 88 -8.68 16.31 -3.17
CA ALA A 88 -9.70 15.38 -2.68
C ALA A 88 -10.37 15.86 -1.39
N MET A 89 -9.60 16.39 -0.43
CA MET A 89 -10.16 16.97 0.80
C MET A 89 -11.01 18.20 0.52
N GLU A 90 -10.61 19.06 -0.42
CA GLU A 90 -11.41 20.21 -0.81
C GLU A 90 -12.69 19.80 -1.53
N SER A 91 -12.62 18.81 -2.41
CA SER A 91 -13.79 18.22 -3.07
C SER A 91 -14.78 17.66 -2.04
N LEU A 92 -14.28 16.92 -1.04
CA LEU A 92 -15.09 16.41 0.07
C LEU A 92 -15.79 17.53 0.85
N ARG A 93 -15.09 18.62 1.14
CA ARG A 93 -15.64 19.77 1.88
C ARG A 93 -16.70 20.53 1.10
N THR A 94 -16.53 20.66 -0.21
CA THR A 94 -17.37 21.50 -1.07
C THR A 94 -18.49 20.72 -1.77
N GLY A 95 -18.37 19.40 -1.87
CA GLY A 95 -19.25 18.56 -2.68
C GLY A 95 -19.06 18.75 -4.19
N MET A 96 -18.01 19.47 -4.62
CA MET A 96 -17.76 19.80 -6.02
C MET A 96 -16.44 19.18 -6.51
N PRO A 97 -16.31 18.86 -7.82
CA PRO A 97 -15.03 18.44 -8.39
C PRO A 97 -13.97 19.54 -8.26
N VAL A 98 -12.74 19.15 -7.94
CA VAL A 98 -11.57 20.05 -7.83
C VAL A 98 -10.47 19.52 -8.75
N MET A 99 -9.89 20.41 -9.57
CA MET A 99 -8.77 20.06 -10.44
C MET A 99 -7.47 19.98 -9.65
N VAL A 100 -6.68 18.94 -9.91
CA VAL A 100 -5.31 18.83 -9.39
C VAL A 100 -4.41 19.72 -10.27
N GLY A 101 -3.68 20.65 -9.63
CA GLY A 101 -2.70 21.52 -10.31
C GLY A 101 -1.27 21.05 -10.17
#